data_AF-A0AAU2Q0Z3-F1
#
_entry.id   AF-A0AAU2Q0Z3-F1
#
_cell.length_a   1.000
_cell.length_b   1.000
_cell.length_c   1.000
_cell.angle_alpha   90.00
_cell.angle_beta   90.00
_cell.angle_gamma   90.00
#
_symmetry.space_group_name_H-M   'P 1'
#
loop_
_entity.id
_entity.type
_entity.pdbx_description
1 polymer ?
#
loop_
_entity_poly.entity_id
_entity_poly.type
_entity_poly.pdbx_seq_one_letter_code
_entity_poly.pdbx_strand_id
1 'polypeptide(L)'
;MDEDAGITIEGGSNAVYGNKFLATAVRLAATPHSRVILALESIRHKSPEEDPERESEGIALVAMVKRILTRARGAKAVTYDVALRGKHRAPLIAEGLVVFTPQHEGLTPQSLLRYRDKDCDCSHDLYVAEGRVCERRITDDGKTHYTPLPVEELECREGKSTRFYHRIAIDCPVKTHTPRIRVDETDEDRQIDPKTKKRRFNRTEHLRQVPPGTTAARRLKGFRQDSESIHSRFDQAYPHERVPAYGARGALLIYIGYAWVNNSITRALNAIRS
;
A
#
# COMPACT_ATOMS: atom_id res chain seq x y z
N MET A 1 27.70 7.48 20.76
CA MET A 1 26.36 7.56 20.12
C MET A 1 26.27 6.43 19.13
N ASP A 2 25.07 5.87 18.91
CA ASP A 2 24.85 4.88 17.87
C ASP A 2 24.84 5.61 16.52
N GLU A 3 25.82 5.31 15.66
CA GLU A 3 25.99 5.97 14.36
C GLU A 3 24.84 5.68 13.39
N ASP A 4 24.09 4.60 13.58
CA ASP A 4 22.98 4.23 12.70
C ASP A 4 21.64 4.80 13.18
N ALA A 5 21.58 5.24 14.44
CA ALA A 5 20.35 5.71 15.07
C ALA A 5 20.03 7.17 14.72
N GLY A 6 18.73 7.48 14.66
CA GLY A 6 18.23 8.81 14.34
C GLY A 6 16.88 9.05 15.00
N ILE A 7 16.38 10.28 14.90
CA ILE A 7 15.07 10.66 15.44
C ILE A 7 13.98 10.33 14.43
N THR A 8 12.96 9.59 14.86
CA THR A 8 11.70 9.35 14.12
C THR A 8 10.51 9.90 14.89
N ILE A 9 9.50 10.38 14.17
CA ILE A 9 8.20 10.73 14.77
C ILE A 9 7.31 9.49 14.78
N GLU A 10 6.90 9.04 15.96
CA GLU A 10 5.88 8.01 16.16
C GLU A 10 4.55 8.64 16.55
N GLY A 11 3.43 8.04 16.11
CA GLY A 11 2.08 8.44 16.52
C GLY A 11 1.66 9.88 16.15
N GLY A 12 2.43 10.56 15.28
CA GLY A 12 2.13 11.92 14.81
C GLY A 12 2.82 13.05 15.58
N SER A 13 3.40 12.81 16.75
CA SER A 13 4.05 13.88 17.54
C SER A 13 5.23 13.44 18.42
N ASN A 14 5.43 12.15 18.66
CA ASN A 14 6.43 11.71 19.63
C ASN A 14 7.77 11.45 18.94
N ALA A 15 8.77 12.27 19.25
CA ALA A 15 10.13 12.06 18.79
C ALA A 15 10.77 10.90 19.56
N VAL A 16 11.10 9.83 18.83
CA VAL A 16 11.77 8.64 19.35
C VAL A 16 13.13 8.54 18.70
N TYR A 17 14.19 8.41 19.51
CA TYR A 17 15.53 8.14 19.02
C TYR A 17 15.78 6.62 19.01
N GLY A 18 16.31 6.11 17.90
CA GLY A 18 16.65 4.70 17.79
C GLY A 18 16.90 4.26 16.34
N ASN A 19 17.05 2.95 16.16
CA ASN A 19 17.16 2.30 14.85
C ASN A 19 15.77 1.94 14.31
N LYS A 20 15.56 2.09 13.01
CA LYS A 20 14.29 1.74 12.35
C LYS A 20 14.40 0.39 11.65
N PHE A 21 13.38 -0.46 11.83
CA PHE A 21 13.32 -1.77 11.20
C PHE A 21 12.01 -1.95 10.43
N LEU A 22 12.11 -2.65 9.31
CA LEU A 22 10.95 -3.14 8.57
C LEU A 22 10.82 -4.64 8.76
N ALA A 23 9.58 -5.06 9.00
CA ALA A 23 9.20 -6.46 9.03
C ALA A 23 8.03 -6.68 8.08
N THR A 24 8.08 -7.79 7.35
CA THR A 24 6.94 -8.30 6.59
C THR A 24 6.56 -9.65 7.15
N ALA A 25 5.27 -9.84 7.40
CA ALA A 25 4.73 -11.04 8.01
C ALA A 25 3.44 -11.46 7.31
N VAL A 26 3.13 -12.74 7.43
CA VAL A 26 1.86 -13.34 7.00
C VAL A 26 1.20 -14.03 8.17
N ARG A 27 -0.11 -14.29 8.05
CA ARG A 27 -0.85 -15.12 9.00
C ARG A 27 -2.04 -15.78 8.33
N LEU A 28 -2.57 -16.81 8.97
CA LEU A 28 -3.87 -17.35 8.61
C LEU A 28 -4.99 -16.39 9.04
N ALA A 29 -6.02 -16.30 8.21
CA ALA A 29 -7.21 -15.54 8.52
C ALA A 29 -7.87 -16.11 9.79
N ALA A 30 -8.39 -15.22 10.65
CA ALA A 30 -9.07 -15.57 11.90
C ALA A 30 -8.32 -16.52 12.85
N THR A 31 -7.01 -16.73 12.67
CA THR A 31 -6.21 -17.60 13.54
C THR A 31 -5.17 -16.76 14.29
N PRO A 32 -5.49 -16.31 15.51
CA PRO A 32 -4.50 -15.71 16.40
C PRO A 32 -3.28 -16.64 16.54
N HIS A 33 -2.08 -16.07 16.63
CA HIS A 33 -0.81 -16.81 16.77
C HIS A 33 -0.34 -17.65 15.56
N SER A 34 -0.97 -17.50 14.38
CA SER A 34 -0.48 -18.12 13.13
C SER A 34 0.53 -17.26 12.36
N ARG A 35 1.13 -16.26 13.02
CA ARG A 35 1.97 -15.26 12.37
C ARG A 35 3.33 -15.83 12.03
N VAL A 36 3.81 -15.55 10.82
CA VAL A 36 5.14 -15.91 10.37
C VAL A 36 5.80 -14.66 9.80
N ILE A 37 6.91 -14.25 10.39
CA ILE A 37 7.76 -13.17 9.88
C ILE A 37 8.58 -13.74 8.73
N LEU A 38 8.45 -13.15 7.55
CA LEU A 38 9.06 -13.63 6.30
C LEU A 38 10.35 -12.91 5.95
N ALA A 39 10.43 -11.63 6.27
CA ALA A 39 11.62 -10.83 6.03
C ALA A 39 11.71 -9.67 7.02
N LEU A 40 12.96 -9.32 7.32
CA LEU A 40 13.37 -8.21 8.17
C LEU A 40 14.46 -7.42 7.43
N GLU A 41 14.50 -6.11 7.67
CA GLU A 41 15.54 -5.23 7.17
C GLU A 41 15.72 -4.04 8.12
N SER A 42 16.96 -3.60 8.34
CA SER A 42 17.24 -2.32 9.00
C SER A 42 17.18 -1.18 8.00
N ILE A 43 16.49 -0.09 8.33
CA ILE A 43 16.33 1.07 7.45
C ILE A 43 17.12 2.25 7.97
N ARG A 44 17.89 2.85 7.06
CA ARG A 44 18.46 4.18 7.23
C ARG A 44 17.35 5.23 7.22
N HIS A 45 17.03 5.80 8.37
CA HIS A 45 15.89 6.72 8.53
C HIS A 45 16.28 8.14 8.94
N LYS A 46 17.58 8.44 9.03
CA LYS A 46 18.07 9.80 9.26
C LYS A 46 17.56 10.79 8.21
N SER A 47 17.64 12.08 8.51
CA SER A 47 17.24 13.11 7.55
C SER A 47 18.11 13.03 6.28
N PRO A 48 17.64 13.48 5.10
CA PRO A 48 18.48 13.51 3.89
C PRO A 48 19.77 14.31 4.07
N GLU A 49 19.75 15.33 4.93
CA GLU A 49 20.92 16.16 5.24
C GLU A 49 21.97 15.38 6.04
N GLU A 50 21.53 14.49 6.92
CA GLU A 50 22.39 13.65 7.77
C GLU A 50 22.83 12.35 7.09
N ASP A 51 22.00 11.81 6.20
CA ASP A 51 22.29 10.60 5.41
C ASP A 51 21.78 10.79 3.96
N PRO A 52 22.62 11.34 3.07
CA PRO A 52 22.28 11.53 1.66
C PRO A 52 22.04 10.21 0.91
N GLU A 53 22.59 9.10 1.42
CA GLU A 53 22.45 7.77 0.85
C GLU A 53 21.24 7.00 1.40
N ARG A 54 20.41 7.64 2.22
CA ARG A 54 19.25 6.95 2.82
C ARG A 54 18.33 6.38 1.73
N GLU A 55 18.02 5.09 1.86
CA GLU A 55 16.95 4.50 1.07
C GLU A 55 15.59 4.86 1.68
N SER A 56 14.65 5.31 0.86
CA SER A 56 13.29 5.52 1.36
C SER A 56 12.68 4.18 1.77
N GLU A 57 11.97 4.15 2.91
CA GLU A 57 11.27 2.97 3.45
C GLU A 57 10.47 2.19 2.39
N GLY A 58 9.82 2.91 1.46
CA GLY A 58 9.06 2.29 0.38
C GLY A 58 9.90 1.54 -0.65
N ILE A 59 11.14 1.94 -0.91
CA ILE A 59 12.07 1.22 -1.79
C ILE A 59 12.49 -0.09 -1.14
N ALA A 60 12.89 -0.04 0.13
CA ALA A 60 13.28 -1.21 0.90
C ALA A 60 12.13 -2.23 1.00
N LEU A 61 10.90 -1.77 1.25
CA LEU A 61 9.73 -2.65 1.24
C LEU A 61 9.51 -3.31 -0.13
N VAL A 62 9.61 -2.56 -1.23
CA VAL A 62 9.43 -3.12 -2.58
C VAL A 62 10.46 -4.22 -2.85
N ALA A 63 11.74 -3.98 -2.50
CA ALA A 63 12.79 -4.98 -2.64
C ALA A 63 12.51 -6.22 -1.78
N MET A 64 12.09 -6.02 -0.54
CA MET A 64 11.74 -7.09 0.40
C MET A 64 10.57 -7.95 -0.11
N VAL A 65 9.50 -7.32 -0.60
CA VAL A 65 8.33 -8.02 -1.14
C VAL A 65 8.72 -8.82 -2.39
N LYS A 66 9.48 -8.23 -3.33
CA LYS A 66 9.98 -8.97 -4.50
C LYS A 66 10.82 -10.17 -4.11
N ARG A 67 11.68 -10.04 -3.09
CA ARG A 67 12.48 -11.15 -2.52
C ARG A 67 11.60 -12.26 -1.90
N ILE A 68 10.43 -11.91 -1.38
CA ILE A 68 9.44 -12.89 -0.90
C ILE A 68 8.78 -13.59 -2.07
N LEU A 69 8.39 -12.87 -3.12
CA LEU A 69 7.71 -13.44 -4.29
C LEU A 69 8.55 -14.51 -5.01
N THR A 70 9.88 -14.39 -5.00
CA THR A 70 10.76 -15.42 -5.57
C THR A 70 10.70 -16.76 -4.81
N ARG A 71 10.32 -16.74 -3.53
CA ARG A 71 10.26 -17.91 -2.63
C ARG A 71 8.84 -18.37 -2.30
N ALA A 72 7.87 -17.46 -2.32
CA ALA A 72 6.47 -17.69 -1.96
C ALA A 72 5.55 -17.20 -3.09
N ARG A 73 5.49 -17.97 -4.18
CA ARG A 73 4.77 -17.63 -5.43
C ARG A 73 3.24 -17.54 -5.30
N GLY A 74 2.67 -17.89 -4.15
CA GLY A 74 1.24 -17.83 -3.88
C GLY A 74 0.74 -16.49 -3.31
N ALA A 75 1.62 -15.53 -3.02
CA ALA A 75 1.22 -14.24 -2.46
C ALA A 75 0.33 -13.47 -3.45
N LYS A 76 -0.85 -13.02 -3.00
CA LYS A 76 -1.82 -12.28 -3.81
C LYS A 76 -1.96 -10.81 -3.45
N ALA A 77 -1.60 -10.45 -2.22
CA ALA A 77 -1.77 -9.11 -1.73
C ALA A 77 -0.64 -8.72 -0.76
N VAL A 78 -0.34 -7.43 -0.72
CA VAL A 78 0.52 -6.82 0.30
C VAL A 78 -0.21 -5.65 0.90
N THR A 79 -0.24 -5.61 2.24
CA THR A 79 -0.82 -4.49 3.00
C THR A 79 0.30 -3.74 3.69
N TYR A 80 0.27 -2.41 3.59
CA TYR A 80 1.23 -1.55 4.25
C TYR A 80 0.58 -0.23 4.66
N ASP A 81 1.29 0.55 5.48
CA ASP A 81 0.81 1.87 5.89
C ASP A 81 0.89 2.93 4.75
N VAL A 82 0.45 4.15 5.05
CA VAL A 82 0.39 5.34 4.18
C VAL A 82 1.72 5.77 3.59
N ALA A 83 2.84 5.19 4.05
CA ALA A 83 4.19 5.49 3.55
C ALA A 83 4.38 5.14 2.06
N LEU A 84 3.61 4.19 1.49
CA LEU A 84 3.75 3.86 0.07
C LEU A 84 3.06 4.87 -0.86
N ARG A 85 3.87 5.58 -1.64
CA ARG A 85 3.48 6.40 -2.78
C ARG A 85 3.29 5.57 -4.05
N GLY A 86 2.68 6.14 -5.09
CA GLY A 86 2.39 5.49 -6.37
C GLY A 86 3.62 4.85 -7.00
N LYS A 87 4.79 5.50 -6.91
CA LYS A 87 6.08 4.97 -7.38
C LYS A 87 6.50 3.64 -6.71
N HIS A 88 6.07 3.39 -5.47
CA HIS A 88 6.34 2.13 -4.75
C HIS A 88 5.27 1.07 -5.06
N ARG A 89 4.02 1.51 -5.28
CA ARG A 89 2.90 0.60 -5.59
C ARG A 89 3.00 0.04 -7.00
N ALA A 90 3.30 0.88 -8.00
CA ALA A 90 3.40 0.50 -9.40
C ALA A 90 4.23 -0.77 -9.66
N PRO A 91 5.49 -0.90 -9.17
CA PRO A 91 6.28 -2.11 -9.41
C PRO A 91 5.71 -3.35 -8.74
N LEU A 92 4.98 -3.24 -7.62
CA LEU A 92 4.35 -4.39 -6.95
C LEU A 92 3.06 -4.83 -7.64
N ILE A 93 2.28 -3.86 -8.15
CA ILE A 93 1.10 -4.13 -8.98
C ILE A 93 1.50 -4.85 -10.27
N ALA A 94 2.62 -4.44 -10.88
CA ALA A 94 3.15 -5.09 -12.08
C ALA A 94 3.48 -6.58 -11.87
N GLU A 95 3.95 -6.95 -10.67
CA GLU A 95 4.17 -8.36 -10.26
C GLU A 95 2.86 -9.14 -10.00
N GLY A 96 1.70 -8.49 -10.14
CA GLY A 96 0.39 -9.13 -9.95
C GLY A 96 -0.15 -9.07 -8.53
N LEU A 97 0.41 -8.22 -7.66
CA LEU A 97 -0.10 -8.05 -6.31
C LEU A 97 -1.26 -7.04 -6.24
N VAL A 98 -2.22 -7.34 -5.37
CA VAL A 98 -3.14 -6.34 -4.81
C VAL A 98 -2.41 -5.59 -3.71
N VAL A 99 -2.03 -4.35 -3.98
CA VAL A 99 -1.29 -3.49 -3.06
C VAL A 99 -2.27 -2.59 -2.31
N PHE A 100 -2.45 -2.86 -1.02
CA PHE A 100 -3.32 -2.06 -0.16
C PHE A 100 -2.50 -1.16 0.75
N THR A 101 -2.63 0.15 0.54
CA THR A 101 -2.24 1.16 1.52
C THR A 101 -3.36 2.19 1.65
N PRO A 102 -3.62 2.73 2.86
CA PRO A 102 -4.61 3.79 3.01
C PRO A 102 -4.26 5.00 2.13
N GLN A 103 -5.28 5.73 1.70
CA GLN A 103 -5.10 6.99 1.00
C GLN A 103 -4.50 8.02 1.97
N HIS A 104 -3.46 8.72 1.55
CA HIS A 104 -2.95 9.86 2.32
C HIS A 104 -3.79 11.10 2.01
N GLU A 105 -3.80 12.03 2.95
CA GLU A 105 -4.56 13.27 2.85
C GLU A 105 -3.92 14.26 1.85
N GLY A 106 -4.68 15.28 1.46
CA GLY A 106 -4.18 16.38 0.62
C GLY A 106 -4.16 16.11 -0.89
N LEU A 107 -4.66 14.96 -1.36
CA LEU A 107 -4.80 14.70 -2.79
C LEU A 107 -6.03 15.38 -3.37
N THR A 108 -5.80 16.27 -4.32
CA THR A 108 -6.86 16.95 -5.07
C THR A 108 -7.49 16.01 -6.10
N PRO A 109 -8.79 16.16 -6.40
CA PRO A 109 -9.44 15.45 -7.48
C PRO A 109 -8.74 15.70 -8.82
N GLN A 110 -8.57 14.64 -9.62
CA GLN A 110 -7.92 14.70 -10.93
C GLN A 110 -8.87 14.21 -12.03
N SER A 111 -8.87 14.88 -13.17
CA SER A 111 -9.62 14.41 -14.35
C SER A 111 -9.03 13.09 -14.83
N LEU A 112 -9.89 12.11 -15.10
CA LEU A 112 -9.47 10.78 -15.53
C LEU A 112 -9.73 10.59 -17.02
N LEU A 113 -11.00 10.63 -17.41
CA LEU A 113 -11.45 10.51 -18.80
C LEU A 113 -12.90 10.97 -18.93
N ARG A 114 -13.30 11.29 -20.15
CA ARG A 114 -14.70 11.51 -20.51
C ARG A 114 -15.24 10.26 -21.19
N TYR A 115 -16.17 9.57 -20.54
CA TYR A 115 -16.83 8.39 -21.10
C TYR A 115 -18.00 8.83 -21.97
N ARG A 116 -18.07 8.30 -23.20
CA ARG A 116 -19.17 8.48 -24.13
C ARG A 116 -19.58 7.13 -24.66
N ASP A 117 -20.86 6.83 -24.57
CA ASP A 117 -21.44 5.65 -25.19
C ASP A 117 -21.87 6.00 -26.62
N LYS A 118 -21.81 5.03 -27.54
CA LYS A 118 -22.20 5.27 -28.94
C LYS A 118 -23.69 5.07 -29.16
N ASP A 119 -24.32 4.25 -28.32
CA ASP A 119 -25.73 3.84 -28.46
C ASP A 119 -26.65 4.65 -27.55
N CYS A 120 -26.07 5.41 -26.62
CA CYS A 120 -26.74 6.36 -25.76
C CYS A 120 -25.96 7.67 -25.86
N ASP A 121 -26.60 8.76 -26.29
CA ASP A 121 -25.98 10.09 -26.43
C ASP A 121 -25.72 10.75 -25.05
N CYS A 122 -25.07 10.01 -24.17
CA CYS A 122 -24.67 10.42 -22.84
C CYS A 122 -23.16 10.67 -22.79
N SER A 123 -22.76 11.63 -21.96
CA SER A 123 -21.35 11.95 -21.72
C SER A 123 -21.14 12.07 -20.22
N HIS A 124 -20.22 11.26 -19.68
CA HIS A 124 -19.92 11.19 -18.26
C HIS A 124 -18.48 11.62 -18.00
N ASP A 125 -18.30 12.67 -17.20
CA ASP A 125 -16.99 13.19 -16.83
C ASP A 125 -16.45 12.43 -15.61
N LEU A 126 -15.49 11.53 -15.85
CA LEU A 126 -14.91 10.69 -14.80
C LEU A 126 -13.67 11.35 -14.22
N TYR A 127 -13.63 11.38 -12.89
CA TYR A 127 -12.53 11.90 -12.09
C TYR A 127 -12.05 10.84 -11.10
N VAL A 128 -10.83 11.01 -10.62
CA VAL A 128 -10.35 10.28 -9.45
C VAL A 128 -10.36 11.21 -8.25
N ALA A 129 -11.13 10.85 -7.23
CA ALA A 129 -11.21 11.55 -5.96
C ALA A 129 -11.23 10.51 -4.82
N GLU A 130 -10.62 10.83 -3.69
CA GLU A 130 -10.59 9.96 -2.50
C GLU A 130 -10.16 8.50 -2.79
N GLY A 131 -9.22 8.29 -3.72
CA GLY A 131 -8.72 6.95 -4.03
C GLY A 131 -9.61 6.13 -4.97
N ARG A 132 -10.68 6.69 -5.53
CA ARG A 132 -11.67 5.97 -6.34
C ARG A 132 -12.16 6.76 -7.55
N VAL A 133 -12.82 6.07 -8.47
CA VAL A 133 -13.45 6.70 -9.64
C VAL A 133 -14.77 7.34 -9.21
N CYS A 134 -14.96 8.59 -9.59
CA CYS A 134 -16.15 9.39 -9.32
C CYS A 134 -16.66 10.03 -10.61
N GLU A 135 -17.96 10.23 -10.70
CA GLU A 135 -18.57 11.11 -11.70
C GLU A 135 -18.57 12.55 -11.18
N ARG A 136 -18.13 13.48 -12.03
CA ARG A 136 -18.22 14.91 -11.73
C ARG A 136 -19.63 15.40 -12.00
N ARG A 137 -20.24 16.04 -10.99
CA ARG A 137 -21.52 16.76 -11.11
C ARG A 137 -21.33 18.21 -10.72
N ILE A 138 -21.93 19.11 -11.49
CA ILE A 138 -21.97 20.54 -11.16
C ILE A 138 -23.38 20.81 -10.66
N THR A 139 -23.50 21.32 -9.44
CA THR A 139 -24.81 21.70 -8.87
C THR A 139 -25.25 23.05 -9.41
N ASP A 140 -26.52 23.39 -9.19
CA ASP A 140 -27.13 24.67 -9.61
C ASP A 140 -26.37 25.88 -9.03
N ASP A 141 -25.77 25.71 -7.84
CA ASP A 141 -24.91 26.72 -7.17
C ASP A 141 -23.52 26.88 -7.81
N GLY A 142 -23.23 26.15 -8.89
CA GLY A 142 -21.92 26.10 -9.56
C GLY A 142 -20.85 25.29 -8.84
N LYS A 143 -21.18 24.64 -7.71
CA LYS A 143 -20.23 23.81 -6.95
C LYS A 143 -20.02 22.47 -7.64
N THR A 144 -18.75 22.03 -7.70
CA THR A 144 -18.42 20.71 -8.24
C THR A 144 -18.44 19.66 -7.13
N HIS A 145 -19.25 18.63 -7.33
CA HIS A 145 -19.33 17.44 -6.49
C HIS A 145 -18.79 16.23 -7.25
N TYR A 146 -18.10 15.34 -6.55
CA TYR A 146 -17.57 14.10 -7.10
C TYR A 146 -18.35 12.93 -6.49
N THR A 147 -19.32 12.40 -7.24
CA THR A 147 -20.16 11.29 -6.80
C THR A 147 -19.42 9.98 -7.03
N PRO A 148 -19.13 9.19 -5.98
CA PRO A 148 -18.36 7.97 -6.16
C PRO A 148 -19.12 6.90 -6.94
N LEU A 149 -18.47 6.33 -7.96
CA LEU A 149 -19.08 5.30 -8.79
C LEU A 149 -18.90 3.91 -8.16
N PRO A 150 -19.91 3.01 -8.24
CA PRO A 150 -19.78 1.64 -7.80
C PRO A 150 -18.68 0.90 -8.59
N VAL A 151 -17.83 0.17 -7.87
CA VAL A 151 -16.88 -0.79 -8.46
C VAL A 151 -17.48 -2.17 -8.26
N GLU A 152 -17.91 -2.81 -9.33
CA GLU A 152 -18.50 -4.15 -9.31
C GLU A 152 -17.41 -5.21 -9.11
N GLU A 153 -16.28 -5.05 -9.80
CA GLU A 153 -15.23 -6.05 -9.85
C GLU A 153 -13.85 -5.40 -10.05
N LEU A 154 -12.82 -6.01 -9.45
CA LEU A 154 -11.41 -5.76 -9.78
C LEU A 154 -10.93 -6.90 -10.69
N GLU A 155 -11.04 -6.71 -11.99
CA GLU A 155 -10.56 -7.69 -12.98
C GLU A 155 -9.02 -7.68 -13.01
N CYS A 156 -8.42 -8.86 -12.91
CA CYS A 156 -6.98 -9.06 -13.08
C CYS A 156 -6.70 -9.70 -14.45
N ARG A 157 -5.74 -9.15 -15.20
CA ARG A 157 -5.26 -9.74 -16.46
C ARG A 157 -3.76 -9.93 -16.42
N GLU A 158 -3.36 -11.18 -16.35
CA GLU A 158 -1.96 -11.59 -16.37
C GLU A 158 -1.34 -11.31 -17.74
N GLY A 159 -0.02 -11.12 -17.75
CA GLY A 159 0.78 -10.78 -18.91
C GLY A 159 2.23 -10.52 -18.52
N LYS A 160 3.02 -9.91 -19.41
CA LYS A 160 4.40 -9.48 -19.09
C LYS A 160 4.44 -8.53 -17.88
N SER A 161 3.44 -7.67 -17.77
CA SER A 161 3.09 -6.92 -16.56
C SER A 161 1.63 -7.20 -16.29
N THR A 162 1.29 -7.48 -15.04
CA THR A 162 -0.11 -7.70 -14.66
C THR A 162 -0.88 -6.39 -14.76
N ARG A 163 -2.08 -6.45 -15.34
CA ARG A 163 -2.98 -5.31 -15.51
C ARG A 163 -4.21 -5.50 -14.65
N PHE A 164 -4.69 -4.40 -14.07
CA PHE A 164 -5.88 -4.43 -13.21
C PHE A 164 -6.90 -3.43 -13.73
N TYR A 165 -8.17 -3.82 -13.71
CA TYR A 165 -9.27 -2.98 -14.15
C TYR A 165 -10.36 -2.95 -13.09
N HIS A 166 -10.89 -1.75 -12.81
CA HIS A 166 -12.20 -1.63 -12.18
C HIS A 166 -13.27 -1.75 -13.25
N ARG A 167 -14.18 -2.70 -13.08
CA ARG A 167 -15.47 -2.66 -13.77
C ARG A 167 -16.39 -1.77 -12.96
N ILE A 168 -16.69 -0.59 -13.48
CA ILE A 168 -17.52 0.40 -12.79
C ILE A 168 -18.93 0.40 -13.38
N ALA A 169 -19.94 0.67 -12.56
CA ALA A 169 -21.29 0.92 -13.03
C ALA A 169 -21.54 2.42 -13.14
N ILE A 170 -22.08 2.87 -14.27
CA ILE A 170 -22.53 4.24 -14.49
C ILE A 170 -24.00 4.18 -14.86
N ASP A 171 -24.86 4.58 -13.94
CA ASP A 171 -26.30 4.62 -14.18
C ASP A 171 -26.66 5.85 -15.02
N CYS A 172 -27.19 5.62 -16.21
CA CYS A 172 -27.71 6.63 -17.12
C CYS A 172 -29.22 6.40 -17.29
N PRO A 173 -30.04 7.43 -17.60
CA PRO A 173 -31.50 7.26 -17.75
C PRO A 173 -31.93 6.17 -18.74
N VAL A 174 -31.10 5.86 -19.74
CA VAL A 174 -31.41 4.86 -20.78
C VAL A 174 -30.94 3.46 -20.39
N LYS A 175 -29.73 3.34 -19.83
CA LYS A 175 -29.11 2.06 -19.46
C LYS A 175 -28.00 2.27 -18.43
N THR A 176 -27.62 1.20 -17.74
CA THR A 176 -26.39 1.18 -16.92
C THR A 176 -25.20 0.80 -17.80
N HIS A 177 -24.16 1.63 -17.81
CA HIS A 177 -22.91 1.35 -18.52
C HIS A 177 -21.91 0.67 -17.60
N THR A 178 -21.13 -0.27 -18.13
CA THR A 178 -20.14 -1.04 -17.36
C THR A 178 -18.70 -0.92 -17.90
N PRO A 179 -18.13 0.30 -18.03
CA PRO A 179 -16.79 0.47 -18.58
C PRO A 179 -15.71 -0.11 -17.67
N ARG A 180 -14.58 -0.49 -18.31
CA ARG A 180 -13.37 -0.97 -17.64
C ARG A 180 -12.36 0.16 -17.51
N ILE A 181 -12.01 0.51 -16.27
CA ILE A 181 -11.04 1.54 -15.96
C ILE A 181 -9.76 0.89 -15.46
N ARG A 182 -8.62 1.14 -16.14
CA ARG A 182 -7.32 0.67 -15.65
C ARG A 182 -6.96 1.34 -14.32
N VAL A 183 -6.45 0.55 -13.39
CA VAL A 183 -5.96 1.02 -12.08
C VAL A 183 -4.45 0.92 -11.92
N ASP A 184 -3.78 0.16 -12.79
CA ASP A 184 -2.33 0.07 -12.87
C ASP A 184 -1.75 1.13 -13.82
N GLU A 185 -0.48 1.51 -13.63
CA GLU A 185 0.19 2.57 -14.41
C GLU A 185 0.21 2.24 -15.92
N THR A 186 -0.24 3.20 -16.73
CA THR A 186 -0.26 3.11 -18.20
C THR A 186 0.95 3.81 -18.83
N ASP A 187 1.20 3.57 -20.11
CA ASP A 187 2.26 4.29 -20.83
C ASP A 187 1.96 5.78 -20.97
N GLU A 188 0.68 6.18 -21.07
CA GLU A 188 0.25 7.58 -21.06
C GLU A 188 0.55 8.26 -19.73
N ASP A 189 0.33 7.56 -18.61
CA ASP A 189 0.62 8.07 -17.26
C ASP A 189 2.12 8.37 -17.07
N ARG A 190 2.99 7.62 -17.77
CA ARG A 190 4.45 7.79 -17.75
C ARG A 190 4.95 8.95 -18.59
N GLN A 191 4.14 9.44 -19.52
CA GLN A 191 4.54 10.57 -20.36
C GLN A 191 4.74 11.82 -19.50
N ILE A 192 5.89 12.48 -19.70
CA ILE A 192 6.20 13.76 -19.08
C ILE A 192 5.60 14.85 -19.93
N ASP A 193 4.76 15.70 -19.33
CA ASP A 193 4.26 16.89 -19.99
C ASP A 193 5.44 17.83 -20.31
N PRO A 194 5.63 18.20 -21.59
CA PRO A 194 6.77 19.00 -22.01
C PRO A 194 6.79 20.41 -21.38
N LYS A 195 5.63 20.95 -21.00
CA LYS A 195 5.46 22.27 -20.36
C LYS A 195 5.71 22.19 -18.85
N THR A 196 5.04 21.26 -18.16
CA THR A 196 5.12 21.19 -16.69
C THR A 196 6.28 20.36 -16.17
N LYS A 197 6.95 19.58 -17.05
CA LYS A 197 8.02 18.61 -16.73
C LYS A 197 7.59 17.56 -15.69
N LYS A 198 6.28 17.37 -15.50
CA LYS A 198 5.70 16.39 -14.58
C LYS A 198 4.99 15.28 -15.36
N ARG A 199 4.79 14.12 -14.72
CA ARG A 199 3.95 13.04 -15.26
C ARG A 199 2.54 13.57 -15.48
N ARG A 200 1.90 13.19 -16.58
CA ARG A 200 0.53 13.62 -16.91
C ARG A 200 -0.47 13.24 -15.83
N PHE A 201 -0.42 12.01 -15.36
CA PHE A 201 -1.29 11.53 -14.29
C PHE A 201 -0.60 10.43 -13.49
N ASN A 202 -0.46 10.62 -12.19
CA ASN A 202 0.07 9.57 -11.32
C ASN A 202 -1.05 8.63 -10.88
N ARG A 203 -1.51 7.77 -11.80
CA ARG A 203 -2.66 6.89 -11.58
C ARG A 203 -2.53 6.04 -10.33
N THR A 204 -1.39 5.39 -10.17
CA THR A 204 -1.14 4.57 -8.99
C THR A 204 -0.98 5.40 -7.74
N GLU A 205 -0.88 6.74 -7.78
CA GLU A 205 -0.97 7.59 -6.60
C GLU A 205 -2.42 7.88 -6.21
N HIS A 206 -3.21 8.30 -7.21
CA HIS A 206 -4.56 8.82 -7.01
C HIS A 206 -5.65 7.73 -6.95
N LEU A 207 -5.48 6.61 -7.67
CA LEU A 207 -6.48 5.55 -7.80
C LEU A 207 -6.01 4.27 -7.09
N ARG A 208 -6.88 3.67 -6.28
CA ARG A 208 -6.58 2.46 -5.50
C ARG A 208 -7.15 1.22 -6.19
N GLN A 209 -6.41 0.10 -6.19
CA GLN A 209 -6.96 -1.21 -6.60
C GLN A 209 -8.16 -1.59 -5.74
N VAL A 210 -8.10 -1.31 -4.43
CA VAL A 210 -9.21 -1.51 -3.49
C VAL A 210 -9.67 -0.14 -3.01
N PRO A 211 -10.84 0.35 -3.48
CA PRO A 211 -11.36 1.65 -3.09
C PRO A 211 -11.56 1.79 -1.57
N PRO A 212 -11.27 2.96 -0.98
CA PRO A 212 -11.60 3.24 0.41
C PRO A 212 -13.09 3.06 0.72
N GLY A 213 -13.42 2.76 1.98
CA GLY A 213 -14.81 2.57 2.43
C GLY A 213 -15.45 1.22 2.05
N THR A 214 -14.82 0.43 1.16
CA THR A 214 -15.33 -0.91 0.79
C THR A 214 -15.11 -1.95 1.90
N THR A 215 -15.89 -3.03 1.89
CA THR A 215 -15.70 -4.17 2.79
C THR A 215 -14.32 -4.81 2.61
N ALA A 216 -13.82 -4.88 1.37
CA ALA A 216 -12.47 -5.35 1.08
C ALA A 216 -11.40 -4.44 1.71
N ALA A 217 -11.54 -3.11 1.61
CA ALA A 217 -10.63 -2.17 2.25
C ALA A 217 -10.66 -2.31 3.78
N ARG A 218 -11.83 -2.47 4.40
CA ARG A 218 -11.95 -2.69 5.86
C ARG A 218 -11.23 -3.97 6.28
N ARG A 219 -11.40 -5.07 5.54
CA ARG A 219 -10.72 -6.34 5.79
C ARG A 219 -9.20 -6.20 5.68
N LEU A 220 -8.71 -5.55 4.62
CA LEU A 220 -7.28 -5.37 4.40
C LEU A 220 -6.67 -4.42 5.45
N LYS A 221 -7.37 -3.34 5.82
CA LYS A 221 -6.98 -2.44 6.91
C LYS A 221 -6.81 -3.18 8.24
N GLY A 222 -7.57 -4.24 8.48
CA GLY A 222 -7.43 -5.08 9.67
C GLY A 222 -6.03 -5.70 9.85
N PHE A 223 -5.27 -5.91 8.79
CA PHE A 223 -3.88 -6.40 8.90
C PHE A 223 -2.91 -5.40 9.53
N ARG A 224 -3.27 -4.11 9.60
CA ARG A 224 -2.45 -3.08 10.29
C ARG A 224 -2.29 -3.39 11.78
N GLN A 225 -3.35 -3.85 12.43
CA GLN A 225 -3.29 -4.24 13.85
C GLN A 225 -2.30 -5.38 14.06
N ASP A 226 -2.10 -6.23 13.06
CA ASP A 226 -1.12 -7.31 13.12
C ASP A 226 0.31 -6.78 13.08
N SER A 227 0.63 -5.84 12.19
CA SER A 227 1.97 -5.24 12.14
C SER A 227 2.29 -4.47 13.42
N GLU A 228 1.35 -3.65 13.90
CA GLU A 228 1.54 -2.85 15.12
C GLU A 228 1.75 -3.75 16.34
N SER A 229 0.97 -4.83 16.48
CA SER A 229 1.11 -5.76 17.61
C SER A 229 2.38 -6.61 17.57
N ILE A 230 3.00 -6.86 16.40
CA ILE A 230 4.31 -7.53 16.33
C ILE A 230 5.39 -6.62 16.89
N HIS A 231 5.46 -5.36 16.43
CA HIS A 231 6.45 -4.40 16.91
C HIS A 231 6.25 -4.09 18.40
N SER A 232 5.00 -3.85 18.83
CA SER A 232 4.70 -3.63 20.25
C SER A 232 5.13 -4.80 21.14
N ARG A 233 4.89 -6.06 20.73
CA ARG A 233 5.36 -7.24 21.48
C ARG A 233 6.87 -7.40 21.48
N PHE A 234 7.54 -6.95 20.41
CA PHE A 234 8.99 -6.97 20.36
C PHE A 234 9.58 -5.97 21.36
N ASP A 235 9.04 -4.75 21.42
CA ASP A 235 9.47 -3.73 22.38
C ASP A 235 9.21 -4.19 23.82
N GLN A 236 7.99 -4.65 24.12
CA GLN A 236 7.58 -5.16 25.44
C GLN A 236 8.35 -6.41 25.91
N ALA A 237 9.09 -7.09 25.02
CA ALA A 237 9.93 -8.21 25.41
C ALA A 237 11.16 -7.77 26.23
N TYR A 238 11.42 -6.46 26.33
CA TYR A 238 12.59 -5.91 27.02
C TYR A 238 12.18 -4.99 28.19
N PRO A 239 12.93 -4.98 29.31
CA PRO A 239 12.58 -4.23 30.52
C PRO A 239 12.35 -2.71 30.35
N HIS A 240 12.92 -2.12 29.31
CA HIS A 240 12.81 -0.68 29.02
C HIS A 240 12.03 -0.38 27.74
N GLU A 241 11.29 -1.37 27.21
CA GLU A 241 10.62 -1.27 25.91
C GLU A 241 11.59 -0.87 24.78
N ARG A 242 12.86 -1.27 24.94
CA ARG A 242 13.93 -0.99 23.98
C ARG A 242 14.84 -2.19 23.82
N VAL A 243 15.20 -2.43 22.56
CA VAL A 243 16.16 -3.45 22.18
C VAL A 243 17.51 -3.15 22.81
N PRO A 244 18.10 -4.08 23.60
CA PRO A 244 19.37 -3.87 24.28
C PRO A 244 20.56 -4.10 23.33
N ALA A 245 20.64 -3.32 22.25
CA ALA A 245 21.73 -3.38 21.30
C ALA A 245 22.16 -1.98 20.84
N TYR A 246 23.46 -1.86 20.60
CA TYR A 246 24.05 -0.73 19.89
C TYR A 246 24.20 -1.09 18.41
N GLY A 247 23.88 -0.14 17.53
CA GLY A 247 24.01 -0.29 16.09
C GLY A 247 22.82 -1.01 15.46
N ALA A 248 22.53 -0.66 14.20
CA ALA A 248 21.46 -1.29 13.45
C ALA A 248 21.70 -2.79 13.26
N ARG A 249 22.96 -3.20 13.10
CA ARG A 249 23.34 -4.62 12.92
C ARG A 249 23.11 -5.46 14.18
N GLY A 250 23.49 -4.95 15.36
CA GLY A 250 23.28 -5.64 16.62
C GLY A 250 21.78 -5.79 16.93
N ALA A 251 21.02 -4.72 16.74
CA ALA A 251 19.58 -4.73 16.93
C ALA A 251 18.85 -5.62 15.90
N LEU A 252 19.32 -5.66 14.65
CA LEU A 252 18.78 -6.58 13.63
C LEU A 252 19.02 -8.04 14.00
N LEU A 253 20.18 -8.39 14.56
CA LEU A 253 20.46 -9.75 15.03
C LEU A 253 19.48 -10.18 16.14
N ILE A 254 19.19 -9.27 17.07
CA ILE A 254 18.17 -9.52 18.11
C ILE A 254 16.78 -9.70 17.50
N TYR A 255 16.40 -8.89 16.51
CA TYR A 255 15.13 -9.05 15.80
C TYR A 255 15.08 -10.40 15.06
N ILE A 256 16.15 -10.82 14.39
CA ILE A 256 16.21 -12.14 13.76
C ILE A 256 15.97 -13.26 14.78
N GLY A 257 16.58 -13.18 15.97
CA GLY A 257 16.33 -14.12 17.06
C GLY A 257 14.86 -14.12 17.51
N TYR A 258 14.26 -12.95 17.70
CA TYR A 258 12.83 -12.81 18.01
C TYR A 258 11.93 -13.44 16.93
N ALA A 259 12.21 -13.18 15.66
CA ALA A 259 11.46 -13.73 14.54
C ALA A 259 11.60 -15.25 14.46
N TRP A 260 12.78 -15.78 14.74
CA TRP A 260 13.01 -17.23 14.80
C TRP A 260 12.17 -17.87 15.89
N VAL A 261 12.16 -17.32 17.11
CA VAL A 261 11.31 -17.82 18.21
C VAL A 261 9.83 -17.76 17.81
N ASN A 262 9.35 -16.63 17.29
CA ASN A 262 7.96 -16.45 16.88
C ASN A 262 7.54 -17.48 15.82
N ASN A 263 8.35 -17.64 14.78
CA ASN A 263 8.10 -18.59 13.70
C ASN A 263 8.15 -20.05 14.20
N SER A 264 9.00 -20.35 15.18
CA SER A 264 9.11 -21.70 15.76
C SER A 264 7.88 -22.06 16.59
N ILE A 265 7.37 -21.11 17.39
CA ILE A 265 6.11 -21.27 18.13
C ILE A 265 4.96 -21.49 17.16
N THR A 266 4.83 -20.64 16.13
CA THR A 266 3.80 -20.77 15.11
C THR A 266 3.86 -22.14 14.41
N ARG A 267 5.06 -22.61 14.06
CA ARG A 267 5.26 -23.94 13.47
C ARG A 267 4.82 -25.05 14.41
N ALA A 268 5.22 -25.00 15.69
CA ALA A 268 4.86 -26.01 16.68
C ALA A 268 3.34 -26.05 16.91
N LEU A 269 2.69 -24.89 17.05
CA LEU A 269 1.24 -24.80 17.24
C LEU A 269 0.45 -25.33 16.04
N ASN A 270 0.94 -25.10 14.82
CA ASN A 270 0.30 -25.65 13.62
C ASN A 270 0.47 -27.18 13.53
N ALA A 271 1.64 -27.72 13.93
CA ALA A 271 1.87 -29.17 13.95
C ALA A 271 0.99 -29.91 14.99
N ILE A 272 0.60 -29.24 16.08
CA ILE A 272 -0.32 -29.81 17.07
C ILE A 272 -1.77 -29.84 16.56
N ARG A 273 -2.12 -28.95 15.62
CA ARG A 273 -3.48 -28.78 15.08
C ARG A 273 -3.75 -29.58 13.79
N SER A 274 -2.72 -30.14 13.18
CA SER A 274 -2.77 -31.00 11.98
C SER A 274 -2.85 -32.47 12.36
#